data_AF-A0AAF0U8J1-F1
#
_entry.id   AF-A0AAF0U8J1-F1
#
_cell.length_a   1.000
_cell.length_b   1.000
_cell.length_c   1.000
_cell.angle_alpha   90.00
_cell.angle_beta   90.00
_cell.angle_gamma   90.00
#
_symmetry.space_group_name_H-M   'P 1'
#
loop_
_entity.id
_entity.type
_entity.pdbx_description
1 polymer ?
#
loop_
_entity_poly.entity_id
_entity_poly.type
_entity_poly.pdbx_seq_one_letter_code
_entity_poly.pdbx_strand_id
1 'polypeptide(L)'
;MWKTPPINKYKLNTDGGALHNPEKIGGGGILRDDQGVIIYAFVVPFGEGTNNQAEVQAASYGLNWEANSTADLLAKHSHQQDIEQHYYTSHQLPQAVKGSYLLEKMGVHNFRRKKLKRIKQPP
;
A
#
# COMPACT_ATOMS: atom_id res chain seq x y z
N MET A 1 -10.82 -5.35 -22.17
CA MET A 1 -10.02 -4.11 -22.32
C MET A 1 -9.99 -3.35 -21.00
N TRP A 2 -8.85 -2.75 -20.66
CA TRP A 2 -8.69 -1.91 -19.46
C TRP A 2 -9.53 -0.62 -19.58
N LYS A 3 -10.01 -0.11 -18.44
CA LYS A 3 -10.78 1.14 -18.33
C LYS A 3 -10.23 1.98 -17.18
N THR A 4 -10.19 3.29 -17.37
CA THR A 4 -9.87 4.26 -16.32
C THR A 4 -10.84 4.12 -15.13
N PRO A 5 -10.39 4.41 -13.90
CA PRO A 5 -11.28 4.48 -12.76
C PRO A 5 -12.25 5.67 -12.86
N PRO A 6 -13.34 5.70 -12.06
CA PRO A 6 -14.18 6.87 -11.92
C PRO A 6 -13.40 8.11 -11.44
N ILE A 7 -13.91 9.31 -11.73
CA ILE A 7 -13.33 10.60 -11.33
C ILE A 7 -12.97 10.60 -9.83
N ASN A 8 -11.79 11.16 -9.49
CA ASN A 8 -11.25 11.24 -8.13
C ASN A 8 -10.99 9.88 -7.48
N LYS A 9 -10.76 8.83 -8.27
CA LYS A 9 -10.34 7.52 -7.78
C LYS A 9 -9.03 7.10 -8.43
N TYR A 10 -8.25 6.35 -7.66
CA TYR A 10 -7.08 5.66 -8.16
C TYR A 10 -7.39 4.19 -8.44
N LYS A 11 -6.72 3.61 -9.43
CA LYS A 11 -6.77 2.17 -9.71
C LYS A 11 -5.37 1.59 -9.62
N LEU A 12 -5.20 0.70 -8.66
CA LEU A 12 -4.03 -0.15 -8.53
C LEU A 12 -4.32 -1.48 -9.24
N ASN A 13 -3.50 -1.81 -10.25
CA ASN A 13 -3.47 -3.13 -10.87
C ASN A 13 -2.18 -3.83 -10.45
N THR A 14 -2.28 -5.08 -9.99
CA THR A 14 -1.13 -5.90 -9.60
C THR A 14 -1.16 -7.22 -10.32
N ASP A 15 0.02 -7.81 -10.53
CA ASP A 15 0.20 -9.13 -11.12
C ASP A 15 1.44 -9.78 -10.53
N GLY A 16 1.39 -11.11 -10.35
CA GLY A 16 2.48 -11.90 -9.82
C GLY A 16 2.69 -13.18 -10.62
N GLY A 17 3.94 -13.58 -10.81
CA GLY A 17 4.27 -14.78 -11.57
C GLY A 17 5.48 -15.53 -11.03
N ALA A 18 5.53 -16.81 -11.36
CA ALA A 18 6.70 -17.67 -11.23
C ALA A 18 7.24 -18.04 -12.61
N LEU A 19 8.56 -18.21 -12.72
CA LEU A 19 9.19 -18.74 -13.94
C LEU A 19 8.84 -20.22 -14.16
N HIS A 20 8.89 -21.04 -13.10
CA HIS A 20 8.42 -22.43 -13.03
C HIS A 20 7.86 -22.68 -11.62
N ASN A 21 6.89 -23.58 -11.44
CA ASN A 21 6.15 -23.71 -10.18
C ASN A 21 6.50 -25.03 -9.45
N PRO A 22 7.22 -25.04 -8.30
CA PRO A 22 7.75 -23.91 -7.53
C PRO A 22 9.19 -23.51 -7.90
N GLU A 23 9.47 -22.21 -7.99
CA GLU A 23 10.80 -21.65 -8.30
C GLU A 23 10.79 -20.13 -8.03
N LYS A 24 11.59 -19.32 -8.73
CA LYS A 24 11.63 -17.86 -8.54
C LYS A 24 10.28 -17.20 -8.86
N ILE A 25 9.78 -16.45 -7.88
CA ILE A 25 8.58 -15.62 -7.97
C ILE A 25 8.91 -14.13 -7.88
N GLY A 26 8.09 -13.35 -8.56
CA GLY A 26 8.10 -11.89 -8.47
C GLY A 26 6.73 -11.34 -8.80
N GLY A 27 6.58 -10.03 -8.65
CA GLY A 27 5.36 -9.37 -9.06
C GLY A 27 5.58 -7.89 -9.28
N GLY A 28 4.55 -7.25 -9.79
CA GLY A 28 4.55 -5.84 -10.07
C GLY A 28 3.17 -5.24 -9.96
N GLY A 29 3.12 -3.93 -10.11
CA GLY A 29 1.86 -3.22 -10.15
C GLY A 29 2.01 -1.81 -10.66
N ILE A 30 0.87 -1.23 -11.02
CA ILE A 30 0.75 0.10 -11.57
C ILE A 30 -0.47 0.79 -10.97
N LEU A 31 -0.25 1.98 -10.41
CA LEU A 31 -1.28 2.89 -9.91
C LEU A 31 -1.52 3.98 -10.94
N ARG A 32 -2.78 4.17 -11.29
CA ARG A 32 -3.22 5.23 -12.22
C ARG A 32 -4.35 6.07 -11.66
N ASP A 33 -4.39 7.33 -12.03
CA ASP A 33 -5.53 8.24 -11.78
C ASP A 33 -6.69 8.00 -12.74
N ASP A 34 -7.75 8.81 -12.60
CA ASP A 34 -8.93 8.77 -13.46
C ASP A 34 -8.70 9.22 -14.91
N GLN A 35 -7.57 9.87 -15.20
CA GLN A 35 -7.09 10.18 -16.55
C GLN A 35 -6.22 9.06 -17.13
N GLY A 36 -5.95 8.01 -16.35
CA GLY A 36 -5.09 6.90 -16.73
C GLY A 36 -3.60 7.20 -16.68
N VAL A 37 -3.23 8.37 -16.14
CA VAL A 37 -1.83 8.77 -15.94
C VAL A 37 -1.23 7.91 -14.84
N ILE A 38 0.01 7.49 -15.03
CA ILE A 38 0.75 6.69 -14.06
C ILE A 38 1.14 7.60 -12.90
N ILE A 39 0.72 7.22 -11.70
CA ILE A 39 1.16 7.87 -10.45
C ILE A 39 2.34 7.08 -9.87
N TYR A 40 2.27 5.76 -9.92
CA TYR A 40 3.27 4.87 -9.35
C TYR A 40 3.32 3.53 -10.10
N ALA A 41 4.50 2.91 -10.14
CA ALA A 41 4.68 1.57 -10.66
C ALA A 41 5.82 0.87 -9.91
N PHE A 42 5.73 -0.45 -9.76
CA PHE A 42 6.73 -1.25 -9.08
C PHE A 42 6.93 -2.62 -9.71
N VAL A 43 8.13 -3.17 -9.48
CA VAL A 43 8.49 -4.56 -9.74
C VAL A 43 9.31 -5.04 -8.54
N VAL A 44 8.97 -6.19 -7.98
CA VAL A 44 9.56 -6.71 -6.74
C VAL A 44 9.81 -8.21 -6.86
N PRO A 45 11.05 -8.69 -6.62
CA PRO A 45 11.30 -10.12 -6.46
C PRO A 45 10.81 -10.60 -5.09
N PHE A 46 10.11 -11.74 -5.06
CA PHE A 46 9.55 -12.32 -3.83
C PHE A 46 10.30 -13.57 -3.35
N GLY A 47 11.37 -13.97 -4.04
CA GLY A 47 12.16 -15.15 -3.70
C GLY A 47 11.63 -16.39 -4.43
N GLU A 48 11.51 -17.52 -3.74
CA GLU A 48 10.98 -18.76 -4.29
C GLU A 48 9.57 -19.04 -3.80
N GLY A 49 8.72 -19.59 -4.67
CA GLY A 49 7.34 -19.92 -4.34
C GLY A 49 6.50 -20.30 -5.55
N THR A 50 5.19 -20.22 -5.36
CA THR A 50 4.17 -20.56 -6.35
C THR A 50 3.58 -19.32 -7.00
N ASN A 51 2.94 -19.49 -8.18
CA ASN A 51 2.19 -18.40 -8.84
C ASN A 51 1.18 -17.73 -7.89
N ASN A 52 0.42 -18.53 -7.13
CA ASN A 52 -0.55 -17.99 -6.18
C ASN A 52 0.10 -17.16 -5.08
N GLN A 53 1.27 -17.56 -4.60
CA GLN A 53 2.03 -16.75 -3.63
C GLN A 53 2.57 -15.46 -4.26
N ALA A 54 2.96 -15.49 -5.54
CA ALA A 54 3.41 -14.31 -6.26
C ALA A 54 2.29 -13.27 -6.39
N GLU A 55 1.09 -13.71 -6.80
CA GLU A 55 -0.11 -12.87 -6.96
C GLU A 55 -0.51 -12.19 -5.65
N VAL A 56 -0.63 -12.97 -4.57
CA VAL A 56 -0.98 -12.45 -3.24
C VAL A 56 0.07 -11.47 -2.73
N GLN A 57 1.36 -11.73 -2.97
CA GLN A 57 2.44 -10.84 -2.56
C GLN A 57 2.49 -9.55 -3.37
N ALA A 58 2.21 -9.60 -4.68
CA ALA A 58 2.11 -8.41 -5.52
C ALA A 58 1.00 -7.46 -5.04
N ALA A 59 -0.20 -8.02 -4.78
CA ALA A 59 -1.32 -7.28 -4.22
C ALA A 59 -1.00 -6.68 -2.85
N SER A 60 -0.41 -7.49 -1.95
CA SER A 60 -0.01 -7.01 -0.61
C SER A 60 1.04 -5.91 -0.67
N TYR A 61 2.01 -6.00 -1.58
CA TYR A 61 3.04 -4.97 -1.75
C TYR A 61 2.42 -3.64 -2.21
N GLY A 62 1.58 -3.68 -3.24
CA GLY A 62 0.89 -2.49 -3.74
C GLY A 62 -0.01 -1.84 -2.69
N LEU A 63 -0.82 -2.62 -1.97
CA LEU A 63 -1.67 -2.11 -0.88
C LEU A 63 -0.85 -1.52 0.29
N ASN A 64 0.27 -2.14 0.64
CA ASN A 64 1.16 -1.60 1.68
C ASN A 64 1.80 -0.28 1.26
N TRP A 65 2.00 -0.04 -0.04
CA TRP A 65 2.53 1.21 -0.55
C TRP A 65 1.49 2.34 -0.47
N GLU A 66 0.22 2.04 -0.77
CA GLU A 66 -0.91 2.96 -0.59
C GLU A 66 -1.20 3.30 0.89
N ALA A 67 -0.75 2.47 1.83
CA ALA A 67 -0.92 2.71 3.25
C ALA A 67 -0.01 3.86 3.73
N ASN A 68 -0.54 5.09 3.69
CA ASN A 68 0.15 6.29 4.14
C ASN A 68 0.28 6.38 5.67
N SER A 69 1.14 7.29 6.15
CA SER A 69 1.36 7.50 7.59
C SER A 69 0.08 7.90 8.32
N THR A 70 -0.85 8.60 7.66
CA THR A 70 -2.14 8.99 8.26
C THR A 70 -2.99 7.76 8.60
N ALA A 71 -3.08 6.79 7.69
CA ALA A 71 -3.80 5.53 7.90
C ALA A 71 -3.15 4.69 9.02
N ASP A 72 -1.82 4.64 9.10
CA ASP A 72 -1.10 3.95 10.19
C ASP A 72 -1.37 4.61 11.56
N LEU A 73 -1.42 5.95 11.62
CA LEU A 73 -1.72 6.67 12.85
C LEU A 73 -3.19 6.51 13.27
N LEU A 74 -4.13 6.45 12.33
CA LEU A 74 -5.53 6.11 12.60
C LEU A 74 -5.67 4.68 13.16
N ALA A 75 -4.99 3.71 12.55
CA ALA A 75 -4.98 2.33 13.03
C ALA A 75 -4.35 2.21 14.43
N LYS A 76 -3.29 2.97 14.73
CA LYS A 76 -2.73 3.03 16.10
C LYS A 76 -3.68 3.69 17.09
N HIS A 77 -4.40 4.72 16.65
CA HIS A 77 -5.36 5.41 17.50
C HIS A 77 -6.54 4.51 17.87
N SER A 78 -6.98 3.61 16.97
CA SER A 78 -8.08 2.69 17.27
C SER A 78 -7.78 1.71 18.41
N HIS A 79 -6.52 1.39 18.70
CA HIS A 79 -6.16 0.55 19.86
C HIS A 79 -6.55 1.18 21.21
N GLN A 80 -6.85 2.49 21.23
CA GLN A 80 -7.24 3.23 22.44
C GLN A 80 -8.76 3.41 22.54
N GLN A 81 -9.54 2.81 21.62
CA GLN A 81 -10.97 3.08 21.47
C GLN A 81 -11.74 1.77 21.39
N ASP A 82 -12.80 1.64 22.18
CA ASP A 82 -13.68 0.46 22.19
C ASP A 82 -14.87 0.59 21.24
N ILE A 83 -15.01 1.74 20.57
CA ILE A 83 -16.12 2.06 19.69
C ILE A 83 -15.63 2.59 18.34
N GLU A 84 -16.40 2.29 17.29
CA GLU A 84 -16.17 2.82 15.95
C GLU A 84 -16.30 4.36 15.96
N GLN A 85 -15.31 5.05 15.39
CA GLN A 85 -15.29 6.50 15.28
C GLN A 85 -15.28 6.93 13.81
N HIS A 86 -16.22 7.81 13.46
CA HIS A 86 -16.29 8.42 12.15
C HIS A 86 -15.81 9.87 12.20
N TYR A 87 -14.81 10.20 11.37
CA TYR A 87 -14.31 11.57 11.20
C TYR A 87 -14.69 12.07 9.81
N TYR A 88 -15.45 13.16 9.76
CA TYR A 88 -15.95 13.76 8.53
C TYR A 88 -15.16 14.99 8.09
N THR A 89 -14.33 15.54 9.00
CA THR A 89 -13.49 16.72 8.71
C THR A 89 -12.09 16.57 9.32
N SER A 90 -11.11 17.28 8.76
CA SER A 90 -9.75 17.32 9.30
C SER A 90 -9.68 17.86 10.74
N HIS A 91 -10.65 18.68 11.16
CA HIS A 91 -10.73 19.22 12.52
C HIS A 91 -11.09 18.14 13.55
N GLN A 92 -11.83 17.10 13.13
CA GLN A 92 -12.22 15.99 13.99
C GLN A 92 -11.12 14.94 14.14
N LEU A 93 -10.09 14.96 13.27
CA LEU A 93 -8.99 14.00 13.36
C LEU A 93 -8.22 14.12 14.70
N PRO A 94 -7.74 12.99 15.25
CA PRO A 94 -6.87 13.01 16.42
C PRO A 94 -5.62 13.86 16.17
N GLN A 95 -5.13 14.54 17.20
CA GLN A 95 -3.95 15.43 17.09
C GLN A 95 -2.72 14.69 16.54
N ALA A 96 -2.53 13.43 16.96
CA ALA A 96 -1.45 12.58 16.47
C ALA A 96 -1.54 12.27 14.96
N VAL A 97 -2.75 12.28 14.38
CA VAL A 97 -3.02 11.97 12.97
C VAL A 97 -2.94 13.23 12.09
N LYS A 98 -3.41 14.37 12.62
CA LYS A 98 -3.52 15.65 11.89
C LYS A 98 -2.23 16.09 11.20
N GLY A 99 -1.08 15.95 11.87
CA GLY A 99 0.20 16.36 11.30
C GLY A 99 0.55 15.57 10.03
N SER A 100 0.34 14.26 10.05
CA SER A 100 0.57 13.40 8.89
C SER A 100 -0.36 13.73 7.73
N TYR A 101 -1.63 13.96 8.03
CA TYR A 101 -2.66 14.32 7.06
C TYR A 101 -2.36 15.66 6.36
N LEU A 102 -1.88 16.66 7.12
CA LEU A 102 -1.51 17.96 6.57
C LEU A 102 -0.30 17.87 5.64
N LEU A 103 0.71 17.07 5.98
CA LEU A 103 1.88 16.83 5.11
C LEU A 103 1.45 16.19 3.78
N GLU A 104 0.55 15.20 3.84
CA GLU A 104 -0.02 14.58 2.64
C GLU A 104 -0.78 15.61 1.78
N LYS A 105 -1.60 16.47 2.40
CA LYS A 105 -2.33 17.54 1.71
C LYS A 105 -1.38 18.57 1.05
N MET A 106 -0.20 18.77 1.61
CA MET A 106 0.85 19.64 1.05
C MET A 106 1.67 18.97 -0.06
N GLY A 107 1.32 17.75 -0.49
CA GLY A 107 2.05 17.01 -1.52
C GLY A 107 3.38 16.45 -1.02
N VAL A 108 3.62 16.45 0.30
CA VAL A 108 4.81 15.84 0.89
C VAL A 108 4.58 14.34 0.96
N HIS A 109 5.41 13.58 0.25
CA HIS A 109 5.41 12.12 0.31
C HIS A 109 5.58 11.63 1.75
N ASN A 110 4.53 11.04 2.31
CA ASN A 110 4.49 10.59 3.70
C ASN A 110 4.31 9.07 3.76
N PHE A 111 5.34 8.36 3.29
CA PHE A 111 5.34 6.91 3.21
C PHE A 111 5.56 6.26 4.58
N ARG A 112 4.78 5.20 4.82
CA ARG A 112 4.98 4.33 5.98
C ARG A 112 6.35 3.65 5.90
N ARG A 113 7.27 4.01 6.79
CA ARG A 113 8.56 3.29 6.94
C ARG A 113 8.35 2.00 7.73
N LYS A 114 8.40 0.84 7.08
CA LYS A 114 8.52 -0.45 7.79
C LYS A 114 9.96 -0.64 8.29
N LYS A 115 10.12 -0.96 9.58
CA LYS A 115 11.37 -1.56 10.08
C LYS A 115 11.45 -2.98 9.51
N LEU A 116 12.31 -3.19 8.51
CA LEU A 116 12.65 -4.53 8.04
C LEU A 116 13.41 -5.24 9.16
N LYS A 117 12.91 -6.38 9.65
CA LYS A 117 13.71 -7.26 10.51
C LYS A 117 14.82 -7.84 9.65
N ARG A 118 16.07 -7.73 10.10
CA ARG A 118 17.23 -8.35 9.43
C ARG A 118 16.96 -9.85 9.38
N ILE A 119 16.86 -10.42 8.18
CA ILE A 119 16.74 -11.87 7.99
C ILE A 119 18.04 -12.46 8.55
N LYS A 120 17.95 -13.22 9.64
CA LYS A 120 19.08 -14.03 10.09
C LYS A 120 19.15 -15.21 9.13
N GLN A 121 20.29 -15.38 8.45
CA GLN A 121 20.52 -16.60 7.70
C GLN A 121 20.42 -17.80 8.66
N PRO A 122 19.75 -18.90 8.27
CA PRO A 122 19.76 -20.11 9.09
C PRO A 122 21.20 -20.64 9.24
N PRO A 123 21.51 -21.32 10.35
CA PRO A 123 22.82 -21.92 10.59
C PRO A 123 23.15 -23.04 9.58
#